data_AF-A0A316T6E9-F1
#
_entry.id   AF-A0A316T6E9-F1
#
_cell.length_a   1.000
_cell.length_b   1.000
_cell.length_c   1.000
_cell.angle_alpha   90.00
_cell.angle_beta   90.00
_cell.angle_gamma   90.00
#
_symmetry.space_group_name_H-M   'P 1'
#
loop_
_entity.id
_entity.type
_entity.pdbx_description
1 polymer ?
#
loop_
_entity_poly.entity_id
_entity_poly.type
_entity_poly.pdbx_seq_one_letter_code
_entity_poly.pdbx_strand_id
1 'polypeptide(L)'
;MVTLTIDHKPVTVAQGTTILEAAKLAGIPIPSLCYLKDINEIGACRVCVVELEGKEKLIPACNNLVEEGMVIYTNSPKVRETRRINVELLLSQHDCHCATCVRSGNCNLQTIANDLGIISIPYKKEVPDFRWNVGFPLIRDIGKCIKCMRCVQICDKVQGMNIWDVANTGSRTTVDISFNRRIKDSDCTLCGQCITHCPVGALRERNDTAKAFEALADPEKITIVQIAPAVRAAWGESLGISREFATVKRLVSALRRIGFDYIFDTDFSADLTIMEEANEFLQKLQNKDQNTWPMFTSCCPGWVRFLKSQYPDMVPQLSTAKSPQQMFGAIAKSYYAQLLNVDPSKIYCVSIMPCLAKKQECDLPTMNSAGAGQDVDLVLTTREIDRMIRAEHIIPSELQEEEFDTPLGIGTGAGVIFGATGGVMEAALRTAYYLVTGQNPSPDAFQQVRGMDGWKEATFDISGTLVRVAVVSGLGNTRKLIRAIRRNKVQYDFVEVMACPGG
;
A
#
# COMPACT_ATOMS: atom_id res chain seq x y z
N MET A 1 24.31 -25.10 -14.08
CA MET A 1 25.07 -23.88 -13.72
C MET A 1 25.70 -23.34 -14.99
N VAL A 2 25.89 -22.04 -15.09
CA VAL A 2 26.53 -21.34 -16.21
C VAL A 2 27.62 -20.44 -15.64
N THR A 3 28.80 -20.44 -16.24
CA THR A 3 29.93 -19.59 -15.86
C THR A 3 30.14 -18.49 -16.89
N LEU A 4 30.27 -17.27 -16.40
CA LEU A 4 30.54 -16.07 -17.19
C LEU A 4 31.57 -15.19 -16.46
N THR A 5 32.13 -14.21 -17.16
CA THR A 5 33.01 -13.20 -16.58
C THR A 5 32.30 -11.85 -16.54
N ILE A 6 32.20 -11.21 -15.37
CA ILE A 6 31.67 -9.85 -15.23
C ILE A 6 32.76 -8.97 -14.61
N ASP A 7 33.18 -7.91 -15.30
CA ASP A 7 34.26 -7.01 -14.88
C ASP A 7 35.53 -7.78 -14.41
N HIS A 8 35.98 -8.72 -15.24
CA HIS A 8 37.12 -9.62 -15.01
C HIS A 8 36.97 -10.62 -13.85
N LYS A 9 35.79 -10.70 -13.22
CA LYS A 9 35.51 -11.70 -12.18
C LYS A 9 34.73 -12.88 -12.76
N PRO A 10 35.18 -14.13 -12.57
CA PRO A 10 34.37 -15.29 -12.90
C PRO A 10 33.16 -15.37 -11.95
N VAL A 11 31.99 -15.62 -12.51
CA VAL A 11 30.71 -15.70 -11.81
C VAL A 11 30.01 -16.97 -12.29
N THR A 12 29.51 -17.78 -11.38
CA THR A 12 28.76 -19.00 -11.70
C THR A 12 27.36 -18.92 -11.11
N VAL A 13 26.34 -19.02 -11.95
CA VAL A 13 24.92 -18.89 -11.57
C VAL A 13 24.07 -20.01 -12.16
N ALA A 14 22.81 -20.09 -11.75
CA ALA A 14 21.86 -21.01 -12.35
C ALA A 14 21.61 -20.65 -13.84
N GLN A 15 21.31 -21.65 -14.66
CA GLN A 15 20.87 -21.40 -16.02
C GLN A 15 19.53 -20.66 -16.00
N GLY A 16 19.35 -19.69 -16.90
CA GLY A 16 18.14 -18.86 -16.94
C GLY A 16 18.16 -17.63 -16.03
N THR A 17 19.28 -17.36 -15.34
CA THR A 17 19.48 -16.10 -14.60
C THR A 17 19.75 -14.94 -15.58
N THR A 18 19.18 -13.76 -15.30
CA THR A 18 19.47 -12.56 -16.10
C THR A 18 20.86 -12.01 -15.79
N ILE A 19 21.47 -11.25 -16.72
CA ILE A 19 22.77 -10.60 -16.47
C ILE A 19 22.69 -9.67 -15.24
N LEU A 20 21.57 -8.96 -15.07
CA LEU A 20 21.35 -8.08 -13.92
C LEU A 20 21.35 -8.84 -12.59
N GLU A 21 20.70 -10.00 -12.54
CA GLU A 21 20.69 -10.84 -11.34
C GLU A 21 22.04 -11.50 -11.07
N ALA A 22 22.73 -11.96 -12.11
CA ALA A 22 24.07 -12.51 -11.99
C ALA A 22 25.07 -11.48 -11.44
N ALA A 23 25.03 -10.26 -11.95
CA ALA A 23 25.83 -9.15 -11.43
C ALA A 23 25.50 -8.84 -9.97
N LYS A 24 24.21 -8.82 -9.60
CA LYS A 24 23.77 -8.62 -8.21
C LYS A 24 24.32 -9.69 -7.27
N LEU A 25 24.29 -10.97 -7.67
CA LEU A 25 24.85 -12.08 -6.88
C LEU A 25 26.38 -11.97 -6.72
N ALA A 26 27.06 -11.39 -7.70
CA ALA A 26 28.50 -11.11 -7.65
C ALA A 26 28.87 -9.82 -6.91
N GLY A 27 27.90 -9.10 -6.32
CA GLY A 27 28.11 -7.82 -5.65
C GLY A 27 28.46 -6.66 -6.59
N ILE A 28 28.11 -6.78 -7.88
CA ILE A 28 28.37 -5.77 -8.92
C ILE A 28 27.07 -4.99 -9.18
N PRO A 29 26.97 -3.72 -8.78
CA PRO A 29 25.75 -2.94 -8.97
C PRO A 29 25.59 -2.51 -10.42
N ILE A 30 24.42 -2.80 -11.00
CA ILE A 30 23.98 -2.25 -12.29
C ILE A 30 22.72 -1.43 -12.06
N PRO A 31 22.71 -0.12 -12.39
CA PRO A 31 21.55 0.73 -12.15
C PRO A 31 20.37 0.35 -13.06
N SER A 32 19.15 0.48 -12.55
CA SER A 32 17.93 0.26 -13.33
C SER A 32 16.78 1.14 -12.84
N LEU A 33 15.88 1.53 -13.77
CA LEU A 33 14.70 2.35 -13.46
C LEU A 33 13.39 1.61 -13.74
N CYS A 34 13.20 1.16 -14.99
CA CYS A 34 11.96 0.48 -15.36
C CYS A 34 11.89 -0.94 -14.82
N TYR A 35 13.01 -1.62 -14.65
CA TYR A 35 13.02 -3.00 -14.19
C TYR A 35 12.38 -3.13 -12.81
N LEU A 36 11.44 -4.05 -12.71
CA LEU A 36 10.85 -4.53 -11.48
C LEU A 36 10.67 -6.03 -11.63
N LYS A 37 11.45 -6.80 -10.87
CA LYS A 37 11.51 -8.25 -10.98
C LYS A 37 10.11 -8.88 -11.00
N ASP A 38 9.89 -9.83 -11.92
CA ASP A 38 8.64 -10.58 -12.13
C ASP A 38 7.41 -9.74 -12.57
N ILE A 39 7.54 -8.41 -12.64
CA ILE A 39 6.42 -7.49 -12.89
C ILE A 39 6.67 -6.67 -14.16
N ASN A 40 7.81 -6.01 -14.30
CA ASN A 40 8.10 -5.11 -15.42
C ASN A 40 9.53 -5.30 -15.96
N GLU A 41 9.66 -6.05 -17.04
CA GLU A 41 10.95 -6.51 -17.60
C GLU A 41 11.18 -6.00 -19.04
N ILE A 42 10.61 -4.84 -19.33
CA ILE A 42 10.57 -4.27 -20.69
C ILE A 42 11.93 -3.73 -21.19
N GLY A 43 12.90 -3.50 -20.31
CA GLY A 43 14.22 -2.96 -20.65
C GLY A 43 14.22 -1.57 -21.32
N ALA A 44 13.10 -0.84 -21.28
CA ALA A 44 12.88 0.37 -22.08
C ALA A 44 13.74 1.57 -21.65
N CYS A 45 14.05 1.71 -20.35
CA CYS A 45 14.82 2.87 -19.86
C CYS A 45 16.30 2.87 -20.29
N ARG A 46 16.84 1.72 -20.72
CA ARG A 46 18.24 1.54 -21.13
C ARG A 46 19.30 2.02 -20.12
N VAL A 47 18.95 2.15 -18.84
CA VAL A 47 19.91 2.46 -17.76
C VAL A 47 20.75 1.23 -17.38
N CYS A 48 20.17 0.03 -17.49
CA CYS A 48 20.84 -1.24 -17.17
C CYS A 48 21.72 -1.79 -18.31
N VAL A 49 22.09 -0.96 -19.29
CA VAL A 49 22.90 -1.42 -20.43
C VAL A 49 24.29 -1.89 -19.98
N VAL A 50 24.79 -2.94 -20.59
CA VAL A 50 26.14 -3.49 -20.40
C VAL A 50 26.77 -3.80 -21.75
N GLU A 51 28.09 -3.89 -21.78
CA GLU A 51 28.85 -4.30 -22.95
C GLU A 51 29.13 -5.80 -22.87
N LEU A 52 28.91 -6.50 -23.97
CA LEU A 52 29.22 -7.92 -24.15
C LEU A 52 30.35 -8.01 -25.17
N GLU A 53 31.46 -8.66 -24.79
CA GLU A 53 32.60 -8.86 -25.68
C GLU A 53 32.17 -9.53 -27.00
N GLY A 54 32.72 -9.05 -28.10
CA GLY A 54 32.35 -9.51 -29.45
C GLY A 54 31.03 -8.95 -29.99
N LYS A 55 30.24 -8.20 -29.20
CA LYS A 55 29.06 -7.48 -29.71
C LYS A 55 29.30 -5.97 -29.77
N GLU A 56 29.01 -5.39 -30.93
CA GLU A 56 29.10 -3.94 -31.11
C GLU A 56 28.02 -3.20 -30.30
N LYS A 57 26.79 -3.71 -30.27
CA LYS A 57 25.67 -3.03 -29.58
C LYS A 57 25.64 -3.39 -28.10
N LEU A 58 25.43 -2.38 -27.25
CA LEU A 58 25.14 -2.59 -25.83
C LEU A 58 23.80 -3.31 -25.65
N ILE A 59 23.73 -4.19 -24.66
CA ILE A 59 22.53 -4.98 -24.36
C ILE A 59 22.00 -4.62 -22.97
N PRO A 60 20.68 -4.61 -22.74
CA PRO A 60 20.12 -4.39 -21.41
C PRO A 60 20.31 -5.63 -20.52
N ALA A 61 20.92 -5.45 -19.35
CA ALA A 61 21.18 -6.56 -18.43
C ALA A 61 19.89 -7.15 -17.81
N CYS A 62 18.82 -6.36 -17.72
CA CYS A 62 17.62 -6.74 -16.97
C CYS A 62 16.72 -7.79 -17.63
N ASN A 63 16.87 -8.04 -18.93
CA ASN A 63 16.06 -9.02 -19.66
C ASN A 63 16.87 -9.84 -20.68
N ASN A 64 18.21 -9.81 -20.59
CA ASN A 64 19.07 -10.74 -21.31
C ASN A 64 19.59 -11.79 -20.32
N LEU A 65 19.52 -13.06 -20.73
CA LEU A 65 19.99 -14.20 -19.94
C LEU A 65 21.51 -14.35 -20.07
N VAL A 66 22.13 -14.93 -19.04
CA VAL A 66 23.54 -15.32 -19.12
C VAL A 66 23.71 -16.58 -19.96
N GLU A 67 24.80 -16.64 -20.72
CA GLU A 67 25.25 -17.82 -21.46
C GLU A 67 26.69 -18.17 -21.07
N GLU A 68 27.07 -19.42 -21.26
CA GLU A 68 28.40 -19.93 -20.90
C GLU A 68 29.48 -19.17 -21.67
N GLY A 69 30.51 -18.74 -20.95
CA GLY A 69 31.64 -18.03 -21.54
C GLY A 69 31.37 -16.56 -21.92
N MET A 70 30.21 -15.99 -21.59
CA MET A 70 29.98 -14.56 -21.77
C MET A 70 31.02 -13.73 -21.00
N VAL A 71 31.52 -12.66 -21.63
CA VAL A 71 32.38 -11.65 -20.99
C VAL A 71 31.66 -10.31 -21.01
N ILE A 72 31.26 -9.84 -19.83
CA ILE A 72 30.44 -8.64 -19.64
C ILE A 72 31.27 -7.55 -18.97
N TYR A 73 31.20 -6.34 -19.53
CA TYR A 73 31.73 -5.13 -18.91
C TYR A 73 30.56 -4.23 -18.50
N THR A 74 30.46 -3.97 -17.20
CA THR A 74 29.34 -3.18 -16.66
C THR A 74 29.61 -1.68 -16.68
N ASN A 75 30.86 -1.25 -16.87
CA ASN A 75 31.27 0.15 -16.76
C ASN A 75 32.35 0.56 -17.78
N SER A 76 32.33 -0.02 -18.99
CA SER A 76 33.20 0.45 -20.08
C SER A 76 32.90 1.92 -20.44
N PRO A 77 33.83 2.63 -21.13
CA PRO A 77 33.58 4.00 -21.58
C PRO A 77 32.27 4.14 -22.36
N LYS A 78 31.98 3.17 -23.24
CA LYS A 78 30.74 3.13 -24.04
C LYS A 78 29.49 3.01 -23.18
N VAL A 79 29.53 2.14 -22.17
CA VAL A 79 28.42 1.94 -21.23
C VAL A 79 28.15 3.19 -20.40
N ARG A 80 29.21 3.80 -19.85
CA ARG A 80 29.09 5.03 -19.04
C ARG A 80 28.44 6.16 -19.82
N GLU A 81 28.94 6.42 -21.03
CA GLU A 81 28.42 7.47 -21.90
C GLU A 81 26.97 7.22 -22.30
N THR A 82 26.64 5.99 -22.72
CA THR A 82 25.27 5.64 -23.12
C THR A 82 24.29 5.79 -21.96
N ARG A 83 24.66 5.36 -20.75
CA ARG A 83 23.81 5.54 -19.56
C ARG A 83 23.59 7.01 -19.24
N ARG A 84 24.65 7.82 -19.30
CA ARG A 84 24.58 9.26 -19.08
C ARG A 84 23.60 9.92 -20.05
N ILE A 85 23.76 9.69 -21.35
CA ILE A 85 22.86 10.21 -22.39
C ILE A 85 21.41 9.80 -22.13
N ASN A 86 21.16 8.52 -21.84
CA ASN A 86 19.81 8.03 -21.57
C ASN A 86 19.16 8.74 -20.37
N VAL A 87 19.91 8.98 -19.30
CA VAL A 87 19.41 9.69 -18.12
C VAL A 87 19.22 11.18 -18.40
N GLU A 88 20.13 11.83 -19.12
CA GLU A 88 19.97 13.22 -19.57
C GLU A 88 18.72 13.42 -20.44
N LEU A 89 18.40 12.46 -21.32
CA LEU A 89 17.17 12.45 -22.11
C LEU A 89 15.91 12.25 -21.26
N LEU A 90 15.97 11.43 -20.20
CA LEU A 90 14.86 11.33 -19.25
C LEU A 90 14.66 12.65 -18.50
N LEU A 91 15.76 13.27 -18.06
CA LEU A 91 15.74 14.52 -17.32
C LEU A 91 15.26 15.71 -18.17
N SER A 92 15.50 15.70 -19.48
CA SER A 92 14.99 16.75 -20.38
C SER A 92 13.46 16.77 -20.45
N GLN A 93 12.79 15.65 -20.18
CA GLN A 93 11.33 15.53 -20.10
C GLN A 93 10.80 15.45 -18.66
N HIS A 94 11.65 15.70 -17.66
CA HIS A 94 11.31 15.55 -16.25
C HIS A 94 11.36 16.88 -15.49
N ASP A 95 10.38 17.10 -14.62
CA ASP A 95 10.39 18.21 -13.69
C ASP A 95 11.37 17.98 -12.54
N CYS A 96 12.56 18.57 -12.66
CA CYS A 96 13.68 18.40 -11.72
C CYS A 96 13.64 19.34 -10.49
N HIS A 97 12.49 19.90 -10.11
CA HIS A 97 12.33 20.66 -8.85
C HIS A 97 12.35 19.71 -7.64
N CYS A 98 13.53 19.16 -7.33
CA CYS A 98 13.69 18.11 -6.32
C CYS A 98 13.41 18.61 -4.89
N ALA A 99 13.73 19.87 -4.58
CA ALA A 99 13.55 20.44 -3.24
C ALA A 99 12.08 20.45 -2.77
N THR A 100 11.12 20.52 -3.68
CA THR A 100 9.68 20.50 -3.37
C THR A 100 9.03 19.14 -3.65
N CYS A 101 9.80 18.16 -4.12
CA CYS A 101 9.30 16.86 -4.51
C CYS A 101 9.12 15.93 -3.30
N VAL A 102 7.98 15.25 -3.19
CA VAL A 102 7.69 14.27 -2.12
C VAL A 102 8.60 13.04 -2.13
N ARG A 103 9.43 12.88 -3.17
CA ARG A 103 10.42 11.80 -3.31
C ARG A 103 11.86 12.28 -3.14
N SER A 104 12.06 13.54 -2.73
CA SER A 104 13.40 14.03 -2.42
C SER A 104 14.07 13.15 -1.38
N GLY A 105 15.29 12.69 -1.66
CA GLY A 105 16.04 11.79 -0.78
C GLY A 105 15.78 10.29 -0.97
N ASN A 106 14.73 9.89 -1.72
CA ASN A 106 14.45 8.48 -2.04
C ASN A 106 13.97 8.24 -3.49
N CYS A 107 14.31 9.15 -4.40
CA CYS A 107 13.97 9.07 -5.82
C CYS A 107 15.07 8.34 -6.58
N ASN A 108 14.74 7.21 -7.24
CA ASN A 108 15.73 6.42 -7.97
C ASN A 108 16.35 7.19 -9.15
N LEU A 109 15.57 8.05 -9.82
CA LEU A 109 16.11 8.89 -10.91
C LEU A 109 17.11 9.92 -10.37
N GLN A 110 16.81 10.52 -9.21
CA GLN A 110 17.68 11.48 -8.55
C GLN A 110 19.01 10.80 -8.16
N THR A 111 18.94 9.64 -7.50
CA THR A 111 20.14 8.86 -7.15
C THR A 111 20.99 8.54 -8.37
N ILE A 112 20.39 7.97 -9.42
CA ILE A 112 21.14 7.59 -10.63
C ILE A 112 21.73 8.81 -11.35
N ALA A 113 21.01 9.93 -11.41
CA ALA A 113 21.53 11.15 -12.03
C ALA A 113 22.75 11.70 -11.26
N ASN A 114 22.68 11.68 -9.93
CA ASN A 114 23.78 12.08 -9.05
C ASN A 114 24.98 11.14 -9.19
N ASP A 115 24.76 9.82 -9.18
CA ASP A 115 25.80 8.80 -9.32
C ASP A 115 26.53 8.91 -10.67
N LEU A 116 25.84 9.36 -11.72
CA LEU A 116 26.43 9.62 -13.04
C LEU A 116 27.09 11.01 -13.17
N GLY A 117 27.04 11.84 -12.12
CA GLY A 117 27.61 13.19 -12.13
C GLY A 117 26.92 14.13 -13.12
N ILE A 118 25.61 14.02 -13.30
CA ILE A 118 24.86 14.90 -14.20
C ILE A 118 24.53 16.20 -13.45
N ILE A 119 25.23 17.27 -13.80
CA ILE A 119 25.06 18.62 -13.21
C ILE A 119 24.40 19.62 -14.16
N SER A 120 24.30 19.27 -15.45
CA SER A 120 23.64 20.07 -16.48
C SER A 120 23.03 19.13 -17.53
N ILE A 121 21.99 19.61 -18.21
CA ILE A 121 21.28 18.85 -19.25
C ILE A 121 21.52 19.57 -20.58
N PRO A 122 22.18 18.95 -21.57
CA PRO A 122 22.50 19.60 -22.84
C PRO A 122 21.30 19.69 -23.78
N TYR A 123 20.19 19.03 -23.46
CA TYR A 123 18.98 18.96 -24.27
C TYR A 123 17.96 20.02 -23.87
N LYS A 124 17.16 20.47 -24.84
CA LYS A 124 16.00 21.33 -24.60
C LYS A 124 15.03 20.64 -23.64
N LYS A 125 14.63 21.35 -22.58
CA LYS A 125 13.65 20.86 -21.61
C LYS A 125 12.24 20.91 -22.19
N GLU A 126 11.55 19.77 -22.20
CA GLU A 126 10.19 19.58 -22.70
C GLU A 126 9.37 18.79 -21.69
N VAL A 127 8.91 19.48 -20.64
CA VAL A 127 8.10 18.87 -19.57
C VAL A 127 6.62 19.00 -19.89
N PRO A 128 5.82 17.93 -19.81
CA PRO A 128 4.38 18.00 -19.99
C PRO A 128 3.67 18.82 -18.91
N ASP A 129 2.61 19.54 -19.29
CA ASP A 129 1.76 20.30 -18.36
C ASP A 129 1.10 19.40 -17.30
N PHE A 130 1.15 19.82 -16.05
CA PHE A 130 0.41 19.17 -14.96
C PHE A 130 -1.10 19.45 -15.10
N ARG A 131 -1.88 18.40 -15.39
CA ARG A 131 -3.35 18.46 -15.45
C ARG A 131 -3.96 17.33 -14.62
N TRP A 132 -4.28 17.61 -13.37
CA TRP A 132 -4.90 16.63 -12.47
C TRP A 132 -5.75 17.30 -11.39
N ASN A 133 -6.82 16.63 -10.95
CA ASN A 133 -7.62 17.11 -9.82
C ASN A 133 -6.86 16.87 -8.50
N VAL A 134 -6.35 17.92 -7.89
CA VAL A 134 -5.59 17.86 -6.64
C VAL A 134 -6.42 17.47 -5.41
N GLY A 135 -7.76 17.52 -5.51
CA GLY A 135 -8.66 17.06 -4.45
C GLY A 135 -8.85 15.54 -4.41
N PHE A 136 -8.48 14.81 -5.46
CA PHE A 136 -8.62 13.36 -5.51
C PHE A 136 -7.52 12.67 -4.69
N PRO A 137 -7.78 11.58 -3.94
CA PRO A 137 -6.77 10.95 -3.08
C PRO A 137 -5.49 10.53 -3.82
N LEU A 138 -5.60 10.05 -5.06
CA LEU A 138 -4.43 9.71 -5.89
C LEU A 138 -4.05 10.90 -6.76
N ILE A 139 -2.80 11.35 -6.69
CA ILE A 139 -2.28 12.42 -7.54
C ILE A 139 -1.33 11.85 -8.58
N ARG A 140 -1.57 12.18 -9.84
CA ARG A 140 -0.64 11.92 -10.95
C ARG A 140 -0.03 13.23 -11.41
N ASP A 141 1.30 13.30 -11.28
CA ASP A 141 2.13 14.35 -11.83
C ASP A 141 2.86 13.84 -13.08
N ILE A 142 2.30 14.16 -14.25
CA ILE A 142 2.85 13.75 -15.54
C ILE A 142 4.24 14.36 -15.80
N GLY A 143 4.52 15.56 -15.26
CA GLY A 143 5.82 16.21 -15.41
C GLY A 143 6.96 15.44 -14.74
N LYS A 144 6.64 14.59 -13.77
CA LYS A 144 7.60 13.70 -13.10
C LYS A 144 7.61 12.27 -13.66
N CYS A 145 6.79 11.94 -14.66
CA CYS A 145 6.69 10.58 -15.18
C CYS A 145 7.85 10.25 -16.12
N ILE A 146 8.61 9.19 -15.81
CA ILE A 146 9.69 8.68 -16.68
C ILE A 146 9.22 7.59 -17.65
N LYS A 147 7.90 7.40 -17.82
CA LYS A 147 7.31 6.43 -18.76
C LYS A 147 7.95 5.04 -18.60
N CYS A 148 8.06 4.56 -17.37
CA CYS A 148 8.69 3.28 -17.07
C CYS A 148 7.72 2.10 -17.06
N MET A 149 6.41 2.37 -17.14
CA MET A 149 5.30 1.40 -17.12
C MET A 149 5.21 0.51 -15.87
N ARG A 150 6.00 0.74 -14.81
CA ARG A 150 5.87 -0.01 -13.54
C ARG A 150 4.47 0.08 -12.94
N CYS A 151 3.87 1.28 -12.99
CA CYS A 151 2.49 1.50 -12.52
C CYS A 151 1.42 0.78 -13.37
N VAL A 152 1.65 0.65 -14.68
CA VAL A 152 0.79 -0.13 -15.59
C VAL A 152 0.89 -1.61 -15.22
N GLN A 153 2.10 -2.16 -15.23
CA GLN A 153 2.32 -3.59 -15.00
C GLN A 153 1.83 -4.07 -13.63
N ILE A 154 2.05 -3.30 -12.55
CA ILE A 154 1.54 -3.70 -11.22
C ILE A 154 0.00 -3.66 -11.17
N CYS A 155 -0.62 -2.70 -11.85
CA CYS A 155 -2.07 -2.57 -11.90
C CYS A 155 -2.72 -3.71 -12.71
N ASP A 156 -2.03 -4.20 -13.72
CA ASP A 156 -2.55 -5.21 -14.65
C ASP A 156 -2.26 -6.62 -14.14
N LYS A 157 -0.98 -6.94 -13.90
CA LYS A 157 -0.53 -8.29 -13.57
C LYS A 157 -0.89 -8.72 -12.14
N VAL A 158 -0.84 -7.79 -11.19
CA VAL A 158 -1.07 -8.09 -9.77
C VAL A 158 -2.48 -7.73 -9.34
N GLN A 159 -2.95 -6.52 -9.68
CA GLN A 159 -4.27 -6.05 -9.27
C GLN A 159 -5.38 -6.45 -10.25
N GLY A 160 -5.08 -6.68 -11.54
CA GLY A 160 -6.08 -7.03 -12.54
C GLY A 160 -7.14 -5.94 -12.76
N MET A 161 -6.75 -4.67 -12.61
CA MET A 161 -7.66 -3.51 -12.70
C MET A 161 -7.53 -2.73 -14.00
N ASN A 162 -6.39 -2.79 -14.70
CA ASN A 162 -6.18 -2.16 -16.01
C ASN A 162 -6.55 -0.66 -16.03
N ILE A 163 -6.15 0.06 -14.98
CA ILE A 163 -6.47 1.49 -14.81
C ILE A 163 -5.53 2.37 -15.63
N TRP A 164 -4.27 1.97 -15.77
CA TRP A 164 -3.24 2.74 -16.46
C TRP A 164 -2.98 2.13 -17.82
N ASP A 165 -2.70 2.97 -18.82
CA ASP A 165 -2.32 2.55 -20.16
C ASP A 165 -1.36 3.56 -20.80
N VAL A 166 -0.76 3.19 -21.92
CA VAL A 166 0.02 4.08 -22.76
C VAL A 166 -0.92 4.88 -23.65
N ALA A 167 -0.92 6.19 -23.48
CA ALA A 167 -1.73 7.13 -24.25
C ALA A 167 -0.86 7.95 -25.21
N ASN A 168 -1.49 8.45 -26.29
CA ASN A 168 -0.89 9.26 -27.36
C ASN A 168 0.22 8.54 -28.17
N THR A 169 0.82 9.25 -29.12
CA THR A 169 1.82 8.73 -30.06
C THR A 169 3.05 9.64 -30.19
N GLY A 170 4.18 9.06 -30.59
CA GLY A 170 5.43 9.77 -30.84
C GLY A 170 5.96 10.48 -29.59
N SER A 171 6.38 11.73 -29.73
CA SER A 171 6.87 12.55 -28.61
C SER A 171 5.81 12.80 -27.52
N ARG A 172 4.52 12.67 -27.85
CA ARG A 172 3.40 12.90 -26.93
C ARG A 172 3.05 11.69 -26.07
N THR A 173 3.68 10.53 -26.32
CA THR A 173 3.39 9.29 -25.59
C THR A 173 3.62 9.47 -24.09
N THR A 174 2.63 9.06 -23.29
CA THR A 174 2.64 9.12 -21.83
C THR A 174 1.89 7.94 -21.23
N VAL A 175 2.02 7.73 -19.92
CA VAL A 175 1.17 6.78 -19.17
C VAL A 175 -0.01 7.55 -18.62
N ASP A 176 -1.23 7.25 -19.06
CA ASP A 176 -2.47 7.89 -18.59
C ASP A 176 -3.55 6.84 -18.24
N ILE A 177 -4.74 7.30 -17.89
CA ILE A 177 -5.86 6.43 -17.54
C ILE A 177 -6.38 5.72 -18.78
N SER A 178 -6.63 4.41 -18.66
CA SER A 178 -7.15 3.58 -19.75
C SER A 178 -8.46 4.14 -20.32
N PHE A 179 -8.61 4.00 -21.63
CA PHE A 179 -9.75 4.51 -22.40
C PHE A 179 -9.96 6.02 -22.31
N ASN A 180 -8.91 6.79 -21.97
CA ASN A 180 -8.95 8.26 -21.86
C ASN A 180 -10.05 8.76 -20.90
N ARG A 181 -10.34 7.99 -19.84
CA ARG A 181 -11.32 8.34 -18.81
C ARG A 181 -10.73 9.30 -17.79
N ARG A 182 -11.58 10.00 -17.02
CA ARG A 182 -11.16 10.68 -15.80
C ARG A 182 -11.02 9.65 -14.67
N ILE A 183 -10.11 9.90 -13.71
CA ILE A 183 -9.83 8.93 -12.63
C ILE A 183 -11.07 8.62 -11.79
N LYS A 184 -11.91 9.62 -11.56
CA LYS A 184 -13.18 9.49 -10.83
C LYS A 184 -14.20 8.58 -11.52
N ASP A 185 -14.14 8.50 -12.85
CA ASP A 185 -15.04 7.71 -13.69
C ASP A 185 -14.44 6.32 -13.99
N SER A 186 -13.28 6.01 -13.40
CA SER A 186 -12.58 4.73 -13.57
C SER A 186 -12.89 3.77 -12.42
N ASP A 187 -12.61 2.50 -12.66
CA ASP A 187 -12.76 1.41 -11.68
C ASP A 187 -11.65 1.39 -10.63
N CYS A 188 -10.76 2.40 -10.62
CA CYS A 188 -9.61 2.46 -9.71
C CYS A 188 -10.04 2.28 -8.25
N THR A 189 -9.45 1.32 -7.56
CA THR A 189 -9.78 0.97 -6.18
C THR A 189 -9.02 1.76 -5.13
N LEU A 190 -8.15 2.69 -5.56
CA LEU A 190 -7.24 3.44 -4.67
C LEU A 190 -6.36 2.56 -3.78
N CYS A 191 -6.01 1.35 -4.21
CA CYS A 191 -5.10 0.46 -3.45
C CYS A 191 -3.67 1.01 -3.35
N GLY A 192 -3.30 2.02 -4.14
CA GLY A 192 -2.01 2.71 -4.03
C GLY A 192 -0.79 1.91 -4.52
N GLN A 193 -0.98 0.69 -5.03
CA GLN A 193 0.13 -0.15 -5.52
C GLN A 193 0.93 0.50 -6.66
N CYS A 194 0.29 1.34 -7.46
CA CYS A 194 1.00 2.14 -8.48
C CYS A 194 1.89 3.24 -7.88
N ILE A 195 1.56 3.78 -6.71
CA ILE A 195 2.37 4.77 -5.98
C ILE A 195 3.60 4.11 -5.40
N THR A 196 3.43 2.98 -4.69
CA THR A 196 4.53 2.25 -4.04
C THR A 196 5.57 1.73 -5.04
N HIS A 197 5.14 1.41 -6.27
CA HIS A 197 6.02 0.93 -7.33
C HIS A 197 6.44 2.02 -8.32
N CYS A 198 6.10 3.29 -8.10
CA CYS A 198 6.64 4.38 -8.90
C CYS A 198 8.07 4.68 -8.45
N PRO A 199 9.09 4.74 -9.33
CA PRO A 199 10.47 5.04 -8.93
C PRO A 199 10.73 6.54 -8.69
N VAL A 200 9.75 7.40 -8.97
CA VAL A 200 9.87 8.86 -9.01
C VAL A 200 8.61 9.51 -8.42
N GLY A 201 8.55 10.85 -8.37
CA GLY A 201 7.42 11.61 -7.81
C GLY A 201 6.16 11.71 -8.69
N ALA A 202 6.00 10.85 -9.70
CA ALA A 202 4.90 10.93 -10.68
C ALA A 202 3.54 10.48 -10.12
N LEU A 203 3.55 9.62 -9.10
CA LEU A 203 2.34 9.14 -8.44
C LEU A 203 2.55 9.32 -6.94
N ARG A 204 1.59 9.97 -6.28
CA ARG A 204 1.63 10.26 -4.84
C ARG A 204 0.24 10.34 -4.25
N GLU A 205 0.15 10.33 -2.92
CA GLU A 205 -1.08 10.69 -2.22
C GLU A 205 -1.39 12.19 -2.29
N ARG A 206 -2.67 12.53 -2.14
CA ARG A 206 -3.13 13.86 -1.76
C ARG A 206 -2.50 14.20 -0.42
N ASN A 207 -1.86 15.35 -0.36
CA ASN A 207 -1.23 15.83 0.87
C ASN A 207 -2.25 16.61 1.68
N ASP A 208 -2.65 16.05 2.81
CA ASP A 208 -3.62 16.62 3.75
C ASP A 208 -2.94 17.13 5.04
N THR A 209 -1.59 17.19 5.09
CA THR A 209 -0.84 17.67 6.27
C THR A 209 -1.20 19.11 6.67
N ALA A 210 -1.45 19.99 5.69
CA ALA A 210 -1.86 21.37 5.98
C ALA A 210 -3.19 21.42 6.74
N LYS A 211 -4.17 20.60 6.37
CA LYS A 211 -5.45 20.49 7.08
C LYS A 211 -5.27 19.94 8.50
N ALA A 212 -4.32 19.03 8.69
CA ALA A 212 -3.99 18.53 10.02
C ALA A 212 -3.43 19.66 10.91
N PHE A 213 -2.47 20.44 10.41
CA PHE A 213 -1.94 21.58 11.15
C PHE A 213 -2.99 22.68 11.39
N GLU A 214 -3.87 22.95 10.43
CA GLU A 214 -5.01 23.86 10.63
C GLU A 214 -5.94 23.38 11.74
N ALA A 215 -6.18 22.07 11.86
CA ALA A 215 -6.99 21.50 12.93
C ALA A 215 -6.29 21.56 14.29
N LEU A 216 -4.97 21.30 14.33
CA LEU A 216 -4.15 21.38 15.55
C LEU A 216 -4.01 22.82 16.07
N ALA A 217 -4.04 23.81 15.17
CA ALA A 217 -3.96 25.23 15.53
C ALA A 217 -5.30 25.83 15.99
N ASP A 218 -6.42 25.12 15.84
CA ASP A 218 -7.75 25.59 16.19
C ASP A 218 -8.09 25.26 17.64
N PRO A 219 -8.15 26.25 18.56
CA PRO A 219 -8.35 25.99 19.99
C PRO A 219 -9.77 25.52 20.33
N GLU A 220 -10.73 25.63 19.40
CA GLU A 220 -12.10 25.14 19.61
C GLU A 220 -12.25 23.65 19.27
N LYS A 221 -11.25 23.05 18.61
CA LYS A 221 -11.25 21.65 18.23
C LYS A 221 -10.51 20.80 19.25
N ILE A 222 -11.08 19.63 19.52
CA ILE A 222 -10.42 18.56 20.27
C ILE A 222 -9.89 17.57 19.24
N THR A 223 -8.59 17.56 19.05
CA THR A 223 -7.93 16.72 18.05
C THR A 223 -7.67 15.33 18.59
N ILE A 224 -8.29 14.34 17.95
CA ILE A 224 -8.10 12.93 18.26
C ILE A 224 -7.39 12.28 17.10
N VAL A 225 -6.33 11.50 17.36
CA VAL A 225 -5.65 10.71 16.33
C VAL A 225 -5.71 9.22 16.64
N GLN A 226 -6.10 8.42 15.66
CA GLN A 226 -6.07 6.95 15.73
C GLN A 226 -4.96 6.38 14.82
N ILE A 227 -4.23 5.38 15.30
CA ILE A 227 -3.12 4.76 14.56
C ILE A 227 -3.52 3.36 14.07
N ALA A 228 -3.45 3.12 12.76
CA ALA A 228 -3.76 1.80 12.21
C ALA A 228 -2.69 0.75 12.52
N PRO A 229 -3.08 -0.54 12.66
CA PRO A 229 -2.17 -1.61 13.05
C PRO A 229 -0.88 -1.67 12.22
N ALA A 230 -0.95 -1.62 10.89
CA ALA A 230 0.24 -1.75 10.04
C ALA A 230 1.20 -0.53 10.08
N VAL A 231 0.75 0.62 10.58
CA VAL A 231 1.62 1.81 10.72
C VAL A 231 2.78 1.52 11.67
N ARG A 232 2.52 0.72 12.72
CA ARG A 232 3.53 0.34 13.73
C ARG A 232 4.74 -0.38 13.13
N ALA A 233 4.58 -1.04 11.99
CA ALA A 233 5.64 -1.80 11.34
C ALA A 233 6.48 -0.98 10.35
N ALA A 234 6.01 0.20 9.92
CA ALA A 234 6.57 0.89 8.75
C ALA A 234 6.94 2.37 8.97
N TRP A 235 6.43 3.04 10.01
CA TRP A 235 6.58 4.50 10.15
C TRP A 235 8.02 4.99 10.30
N GLY A 236 8.91 4.17 10.87
CA GLY A 236 10.31 4.54 11.11
C GLY A 236 11.25 4.36 9.90
N GLU A 237 10.83 3.64 8.87
CA GLU A 237 11.73 3.23 7.77
C GLU A 237 12.31 4.43 7.00
N SER A 238 11.49 5.44 6.70
CA SER A 238 11.95 6.65 6.00
C SER A 238 12.81 7.55 6.87
N LEU A 239 12.63 7.50 8.20
CA LEU A 239 13.35 8.30 9.17
C LEU A 239 14.73 7.71 9.52
N GLY A 240 15.09 6.55 8.94
CA GLY A 240 16.36 5.88 9.20
C GLY A 240 16.43 5.21 10.57
N ILE A 241 15.27 4.95 11.19
CA ILE A 241 15.18 4.32 12.51
C ILE A 241 15.09 2.80 12.33
N SER A 242 15.80 2.04 13.16
CA SER A 242 15.72 0.57 13.10
C SER A 242 14.33 0.08 13.53
N ARG A 243 13.95 -1.12 13.07
CA ARG A 243 12.62 -1.67 13.36
C ARG A 243 12.39 -1.89 14.85
N GLU A 244 13.44 -2.24 15.57
CA GLU A 244 13.40 -2.47 17.03
C GLU A 244 13.13 -1.16 17.78
N PHE A 245 13.59 -0.03 17.24
CA PHE A 245 13.43 1.28 17.87
C PHE A 245 12.17 2.03 17.37
N ALA A 246 11.64 1.68 16.19
CA ALA A 246 10.43 2.29 15.63
C ALA A 246 9.14 1.74 16.28
N THR A 247 9.07 1.72 17.61
CA THR A 247 7.89 1.24 18.35
C THR A 247 6.70 2.18 18.19
N VAL A 248 5.48 1.65 18.36
CA VAL A 248 4.27 2.48 18.29
C VAL A 248 4.20 3.51 19.42
N LYS A 249 4.70 3.17 20.61
CA LYS A 249 4.83 4.11 21.75
C LYS A 249 5.78 5.26 21.44
N ARG A 250 6.82 4.94 20.68
CA ARG A 250 7.66 5.86 19.88
C ARG A 250 6.85 6.94 19.16
N LEU A 251 5.97 6.45 18.30
CA LEU A 251 5.12 7.27 17.46
C LEU A 251 4.09 8.05 18.28
N VAL A 252 3.54 7.49 19.37
CA VAL A 252 2.64 8.20 20.29
C VAL A 252 3.32 9.45 20.87
N SER A 253 4.54 9.31 21.39
CA SER A 253 5.29 10.45 21.92
C SER A 253 5.57 11.51 20.82
N ALA A 254 5.85 11.07 19.59
CA ALA A 254 6.01 12.00 18.46
C ALA A 254 4.71 12.76 18.16
N LEU A 255 3.57 12.09 18.14
CA LEU A 255 2.26 12.70 17.87
C LEU A 255 1.84 13.67 18.98
N ARG A 256 2.14 13.37 20.24
CA ARG A 256 1.97 14.31 21.36
C ARG A 256 2.80 15.57 21.17
N ARG A 257 4.07 15.44 20.76
CA ARG A 257 4.94 16.60 20.48
C ARG A 257 4.47 17.42 19.28
N ILE A 258 3.80 16.80 18.29
CA ILE A 258 3.15 17.51 17.18
C ILE A 258 1.95 18.33 17.67
N GLY A 259 1.31 17.93 18.78
CA GLY A 259 0.24 18.69 19.43
C GLY A 259 -1.15 18.05 19.38
N PHE A 260 -1.26 16.76 19.07
CA PHE A 260 -2.55 16.06 19.17
C PHE A 260 -3.01 15.95 20.64
N ASP A 261 -4.28 16.23 20.93
CA ASP A 261 -4.83 16.20 22.29
C ASP A 261 -4.97 14.79 22.84
N TYR A 262 -5.45 13.86 21.99
CA TYR A 262 -5.63 12.45 22.35
C TYR A 262 -5.13 11.52 21.25
N ILE A 263 -4.32 10.53 21.63
CA ILE A 263 -3.70 9.54 20.76
C ILE A 263 -4.21 8.15 21.14
N PHE A 264 -4.88 7.50 20.21
CA PHE A 264 -5.51 6.19 20.38
C PHE A 264 -5.05 5.16 19.34
N ASP A 265 -5.37 3.90 19.61
CA ASP A 265 -5.04 2.78 18.74
C ASP A 265 -6.30 2.32 17.98
N THR A 266 -6.21 2.22 16.65
CA THR A 266 -7.31 1.66 15.84
C THR A 266 -7.50 0.16 16.15
N ASP A 267 -6.55 -0.50 16.80
CA ASP A 267 -6.71 -1.88 17.26
C ASP A 267 -7.94 -2.03 18.20
N PHE A 268 -8.27 -1.01 18.99
CA PHE A 268 -9.49 -1.01 19.83
C PHE A 268 -10.76 -1.19 18.98
N SER A 269 -10.88 -0.42 17.90
CA SER A 269 -12.04 -0.53 17.02
C SER A 269 -11.94 -1.71 16.05
N ALA A 270 -10.75 -2.27 15.84
CA ALA A 270 -10.60 -3.55 15.16
C ALA A 270 -11.24 -4.66 15.98
N ASP A 271 -11.04 -4.67 17.30
CA ASP A 271 -11.73 -5.59 18.20
C ASP A 271 -13.26 -5.38 18.16
N LEU A 272 -13.73 -4.13 18.11
CA LEU A 272 -15.17 -3.85 17.93
C LEU A 272 -15.69 -4.35 16.58
N THR A 273 -14.94 -4.17 15.49
CA THR A 273 -15.30 -4.72 14.18
C THR A 273 -15.43 -6.23 14.27
N ILE A 274 -14.52 -6.93 14.97
CA ILE A 274 -14.62 -8.37 15.19
C ILE A 274 -15.85 -8.74 16.02
N MET A 275 -16.17 -7.97 17.06
CA MET A 275 -17.37 -8.24 17.85
C MET A 275 -18.61 -8.21 16.96
N GLU A 276 -18.77 -7.21 16.11
CA GLU A 276 -19.91 -7.14 15.19
C GLU A 276 -19.85 -8.20 14.09
N GLU A 277 -18.71 -8.36 13.43
CA GLU A 277 -18.54 -9.23 12.27
C GLU A 277 -18.62 -10.72 12.64
N ALA A 278 -18.06 -11.13 13.79
CA ALA A 278 -18.17 -12.50 14.28
C ALA A 278 -19.61 -12.83 14.73
N ASN A 279 -20.31 -11.91 15.39
CA ASN A 279 -21.71 -12.10 15.74
C ASN A 279 -22.61 -12.17 14.49
N GLU A 280 -22.40 -11.29 13.51
CA GLU A 280 -23.11 -11.31 12.22
C GLU A 280 -22.88 -12.65 11.50
N PHE A 281 -21.63 -13.13 11.48
CA PHE A 281 -21.30 -14.43 10.89
C PHE A 281 -22.05 -15.57 11.57
N LEU A 282 -22.03 -15.63 12.91
CA LEU A 282 -22.73 -16.67 13.67
C LEU A 282 -24.25 -16.61 13.44
N GLN A 283 -24.84 -15.42 13.40
CA GLN A 283 -26.27 -15.23 13.13
C GLN A 283 -26.65 -15.73 11.72
N LYS A 284 -25.82 -15.44 10.71
CA LYS A 284 -26.01 -15.95 9.34
C LYS A 284 -25.84 -17.46 9.27
N LEU A 285 -24.86 -18.00 10.00
CA LEU A 285 -24.56 -19.42 10.04
C LEU A 285 -25.71 -20.24 10.67
N GLN A 286 -26.37 -19.71 11.70
CA GLN A 286 -27.57 -20.32 12.30
C GLN A 286 -28.75 -20.39 11.31
N ASN A 287 -28.84 -19.45 10.36
CA ASN A 287 -29.90 -19.38 9.35
C ASN A 287 -29.35 -19.66 7.95
N LYS A 288 -28.52 -20.71 7.83
CA LYS A 288 -27.70 -20.97 6.63
C LYS A 288 -28.49 -20.99 5.32
N ASP A 289 -29.67 -21.61 5.32
CA ASP A 289 -30.49 -21.79 4.11
C ASP A 289 -31.22 -20.51 3.67
N GLN A 290 -31.29 -19.50 4.53
CA GLN A 290 -31.94 -18.22 4.25
C GLN A 290 -30.94 -17.13 3.79
N ASN A 291 -29.64 -17.44 3.81
CA ASN A 291 -28.57 -16.49 3.51
C ASN A 291 -27.81 -16.85 2.24
N THR A 292 -27.31 -15.83 1.55
CA THR A 292 -26.40 -15.99 0.40
C THR A 292 -24.96 -16.07 0.87
N TRP A 293 -24.25 -17.11 0.44
CA TRP A 293 -22.87 -17.39 0.86
C TRP A 293 -21.85 -17.18 -0.26
N PRO A 294 -20.59 -16.84 0.05
CA PRO A 294 -20.02 -16.61 1.40
C PRO A 294 -20.39 -15.25 2.00
N MET A 295 -20.16 -15.06 3.30
CA MET A 295 -20.01 -13.71 3.86
C MET A 295 -18.62 -13.16 3.52
N PHE A 296 -18.52 -11.90 3.11
CA PHE A 296 -17.24 -11.24 2.83
C PHE A 296 -16.91 -10.20 3.89
N THR A 297 -15.64 -10.04 4.22
CA THR A 297 -15.19 -8.92 5.05
C THR A 297 -15.41 -7.58 4.36
N SER A 298 -15.72 -6.53 5.14
CA SER A 298 -16.02 -5.17 4.63
C SER A 298 -14.97 -4.11 4.99
N CYS A 299 -13.96 -4.47 5.80
CA CYS A 299 -13.01 -3.52 6.40
C CYS A 299 -12.02 -2.86 5.40
N CYS A 300 -11.75 -3.50 4.26
CA CYS A 300 -10.86 -3.01 3.20
C CYS A 300 -11.64 -2.19 2.16
N PRO A 301 -11.52 -0.84 2.12
CA PRO A 301 -12.27 -0.02 1.17
C PRO A 301 -11.90 -0.27 -0.29
N GLY A 302 -10.65 -0.66 -0.57
CA GLY A 302 -10.22 -1.03 -1.93
C GLY A 302 -10.97 -2.27 -2.44
N TRP A 303 -11.22 -3.23 -1.55
CA TRP A 303 -12.05 -4.40 -1.84
C TRP A 303 -13.52 -4.02 -2.01
N VAL A 304 -14.09 -3.24 -1.09
CA VAL A 304 -15.50 -2.80 -1.20
C VAL A 304 -15.74 -2.07 -2.52
N ARG A 305 -14.81 -1.21 -2.95
CA ARG A 305 -14.90 -0.51 -4.24
C ARG A 305 -14.78 -1.47 -5.43
N PHE A 306 -13.89 -2.45 -5.36
CA PHE A 306 -13.76 -3.50 -6.37
C PHE A 306 -15.04 -4.31 -6.53
N LEU A 307 -15.64 -4.75 -5.41
CA LEU A 307 -16.87 -5.53 -5.43
C LEU A 307 -18.02 -4.71 -6.03
N LYS A 308 -18.20 -3.46 -5.59
CA LYS A 308 -19.23 -2.56 -6.12
C LYS A 308 -19.09 -2.27 -7.62
N SER A 309 -17.87 -2.15 -8.14
CA SER A 309 -17.66 -1.83 -9.56
C SER A 309 -17.66 -3.06 -10.48
N GLN A 310 -17.11 -4.19 -10.03
CA GLN A 310 -16.89 -5.36 -10.89
C GLN A 310 -17.92 -6.49 -10.67
N TYR A 311 -18.48 -6.58 -9.46
CA TYR A 311 -19.34 -7.67 -9.00
C TYR A 311 -20.50 -7.16 -8.12
N PRO A 312 -21.29 -6.17 -8.60
CA PRO A 312 -22.29 -5.48 -7.78
C PRO A 312 -23.38 -6.40 -7.20
N ASP A 313 -23.67 -7.51 -7.88
CA ASP A 313 -24.62 -8.52 -7.43
C ASP A 313 -24.21 -9.24 -6.12
N MET A 314 -22.92 -9.22 -5.78
CA MET A 314 -22.40 -9.85 -4.55
C MET A 314 -22.23 -8.86 -3.39
N VAL A 315 -22.58 -7.58 -3.58
CA VAL A 315 -22.51 -6.55 -2.52
C VAL A 315 -23.32 -6.91 -1.27
N PRO A 316 -24.53 -7.51 -1.35
CA PRO A 316 -25.29 -7.91 -0.17
C PRO A 316 -24.59 -8.94 0.73
N GLN A 317 -23.53 -9.57 0.26
CA GLN A 317 -22.75 -10.56 0.99
C GLN A 317 -21.64 -9.95 1.86
N LEU A 318 -21.36 -8.64 1.73
CA LEU A 318 -20.44 -7.95 2.64
C LEU A 318 -20.98 -7.96 4.07
N SER A 319 -20.09 -8.08 5.05
CA SER A 319 -20.40 -7.79 6.43
C SER A 319 -20.94 -6.37 6.55
N THR A 320 -21.97 -6.21 7.37
CA THR A 320 -22.55 -4.91 7.69
C THR A 320 -21.72 -4.13 8.71
N ALA A 321 -20.75 -4.78 9.36
CA ALA A 321 -19.81 -4.13 10.26
C ALA A 321 -19.05 -3.01 9.53
N LYS A 322 -18.87 -1.87 10.21
CA LYS A 322 -18.00 -0.80 9.75
C LYS A 322 -16.55 -1.24 9.81
N SER A 323 -15.71 -0.64 8.94
CA SER A 323 -14.27 -0.81 9.07
C SER A 323 -13.77 -0.23 10.39
N PRO A 324 -12.63 -0.72 10.93
CA PRO A 324 -12.09 -0.23 12.20
C PRO A 324 -11.91 1.29 12.24
N GLN A 325 -11.46 1.90 11.14
CA GLN A 325 -11.33 3.36 11.02
C GLN A 325 -12.67 4.09 11.27
N GLN A 326 -13.73 3.66 10.59
CA GLN A 326 -15.03 4.34 10.62
C GLN A 326 -15.78 4.02 11.91
N MET A 327 -15.61 2.80 12.43
CA MET A 327 -16.15 2.42 13.73
C MET A 327 -15.50 3.23 14.85
N PHE A 328 -14.18 3.43 14.79
CA PHE A 328 -13.47 4.31 15.72
C PHE A 328 -14.02 5.73 15.70
N GLY A 329 -14.14 6.33 14.51
CA GLY A 329 -14.64 7.71 14.36
C GLY A 329 -16.04 7.88 14.97
N ALA A 330 -16.93 6.92 14.71
CA ALA A 330 -18.27 6.90 15.31
C ALA A 330 -18.23 6.82 16.83
N ILE A 331 -17.37 5.97 17.41
CA ILE A 331 -17.20 5.81 18.86
C ILE A 331 -16.56 7.05 19.50
N ALA A 332 -15.56 7.65 18.85
CA ALA A 332 -14.90 8.86 19.31
C ALA A 332 -15.89 10.03 19.44
N LYS A 333 -16.77 10.19 18.44
CA LYS A 333 -17.78 11.26 18.41
C LYS A 333 -19.08 10.92 19.14
N SER A 334 -19.23 9.72 19.70
CA SER A 334 -20.39 9.36 20.50
C SER A 334 -19.97 9.06 21.94
N TYR A 335 -19.53 7.83 22.19
CA TYR A 335 -19.12 7.35 23.50
C TYR A 335 -18.01 8.19 24.13
N TYR A 336 -16.94 8.51 23.41
CA TYR A 336 -15.83 9.28 24.00
C TYR A 336 -16.16 10.76 24.20
N ALA A 337 -16.94 11.37 23.30
CA ALA A 337 -17.48 12.72 23.52
C ALA A 337 -18.30 12.81 24.81
N GLN A 338 -19.11 11.79 25.11
CA GLN A 338 -19.85 11.70 26.37
C GLN A 338 -18.92 11.57 27.58
N LEU A 339 -17.86 10.76 27.49
CA LEU A 339 -16.87 10.62 28.56
C LEU A 339 -16.12 11.93 28.84
N LEU A 340 -15.78 12.68 27.80
CA LEU A 340 -15.16 14.01 27.93
C LEU A 340 -16.16 15.11 28.36
N ASN A 341 -17.46 14.82 28.32
CA ASN A 341 -18.53 15.79 28.55
C ASN A 341 -18.41 17.03 27.63
N VAL A 342 -18.19 16.77 26.33
CA VAL A 342 -18.05 17.81 25.28
C VAL A 342 -19.05 17.60 24.17
N ASP A 343 -19.32 18.65 23.40
CA ASP A 343 -20.11 18.53 22.18
C ASP A 343 -19.34 17.68 21.14
N PRO A 344 -19.93 16.58 20.61
CA PRO A 344 -19.35 15.76 19.55
C PRO A 344 -18.80 16.53 18.35
N SER A 345 -19.41 17.66 17.99
CA SER A 345 -19.00 18.48 16.84
C SER A 345 -17.65 19.19 17.05
N LYS A 346 -17.18 19.30 18.29
CA LYS A 346 -15.84 19.82 18.61
C LYS A 346 -14.74 18.80 18.37
N ILE A 347 -15.06 17.50 18.31
CA ILE A 347 -14.07 16.45 18.09
C ILE A 347 -13.67 16.43 16.61
N TYR A 348 -12.38 16.58 16.36
CA TYR A 348 -11.76 16.40 15.05
C TYR A 348 -10.97 15.09 15.02
N CYS A 349 -11.56 14.06 14.44
CA CYS A 349 -10.99 12.72 14.38
C CYS A 349 -10.09 12.55 13.14
N VAL A 350 -8.79 12.42 13.39
CA VAL A 350 -7.75 12.13 12.40
C VAL A 350 -7.38 10.66 12.49
N SER A 351 -7.14 10.02 11.35
CA SER A 351 -6.66 8.64 11.30
C SER A 351 -5.36 8.51 10.51
N ILE A 352 -4.41 7.74 11.04
CA ILE A 352 -3.14 7.45 10.38
C ILE A 352 -3.22 6.06 9.77
N MET A 353 -3.14 6.00 8.44
CA MET A 353 -3.45 4.79 7.67
C MET A 353 -2.34 4.46 6.66
N PRO A 354 -2.02 3.18 6.45
CA PRO A 354 -1.12 2.75 5.37
C PRO A 354 -1.81 2.76 3.99
N CYS A 355 -3.02 3.33 3.89
CA CYS A 355 -3.94 3.09 2.78
C CYS A 355 -4.50 4.40 2.21
N LEU A 356 -4.49 4.51 0.88
CA LEU A 356 -5.05 5.66 0.18
C LEU A 356 -6.57 5.61 0.08
N ALA A 357 -7.14 4.41 -0.12
CA ALA A 357 -8.59 4.22 -0.19
C ALA A 357 -9.30 4.63 1.11
N LYS A 358 -8.61 4.65 2.25
CA LYS A 358 -9.12 5.18 3.52
C LYS A 358 -9.45 6.68 3.46
N LYS A 359 -8.68 7.49 2.72
CA LYS A 359 -9.00 8.91 2.44
C LYS A 359 -10.32 9.04 1.66
N GLN A 360 -10.64 8.10 0.79
CA GLN A 360 -11.93 8.10 0.11
C GLN A 360 -13.06 7.61 1.04
N GLU A 361 -12.78 6.63 1.89
CA GLU A 361 -13.77 6.06 2.79
C GLU A 361 -14.32 7.10 3.78
N CYS A 362 -13.46 7.96 4.34
CA CYS A 362 -13.92 9.06 5.22
C CYS A 362 -14.66 10.17 4.45
N ASP A 363 -14.41 10.33 3.15
CA ASP A 363 -15.09 11.32 2.32
C ASP A 363 -16.50 10.82 1.86
N LEU A 364 -16.93 9.61 2.23
CA LEU A 364 -18.25 9.07 1.86
C LEU A 364 -19.38 9.80 2.61
N PRO A 365 -20.43 10.28 1.91
CA PRO A 365 -21.54 11.01 2.56
C PRO A 365 -22.30 10.23 3.64
N THR A 366 -22.21 8.90 3.61
CA THR A 366 -22.89 8.00 4.56
C THR A 366 -22.07 7.69 5.81
N MET A 367 -20.81 8.14 5.89
CA MET A 367 -19.92 7.90 7.04
C MET A 367 -20.07 9.00 8.08
N ASN A 368 -21.29 9.18 8.59
CA ASN A 368 -21.69 10.26 9.49
C ASN A 368 -22.62 9.78 10.62
N SER A 369 -22.46 8.53 11.06
CA SER A 369 -23.41 7.89 11.97
C SER A 369 -23.42 8.47 13.38
N ALA A 370 -22.37 9.18 13.80
CA ALA A 370 -22.36 9.88 15.08
C ALA A 370 -23.31 11.11 15.12
N GLY A 371 -23.85 11.55 13.97
CA GLY A 371 -24.70 12.74 13.90
C GLY A 371 -23.98 14.07 14.09
N ALA A 372 -22.65 14.05 14.10
CA ALA A 372 -21.77 15.19 14.39
C ALA A 372 -20.77 15.45 13.25
N GLY A 373 -21.28 15.48 12.00
CA GLY A 373 -20.45 15.55 10.80
C GLY A 373 -19.93 14.17 10.37
N GLN A 374 -18.77 14.14 9.71
CA GLN A 374 -18.12 12.88 9.31
C GLN A 374 -17.66 12.10 10.54
N ASP A 375 -17.73 10.77 10.52
CA ASP A 375 -17.23 9.92 11.60
C ASP A 375 -15.71 10.11 11.77
N VAL A 376 -14.97 10.19 10.66
CA VAL A 376 -13.55 10.54 10.61
C VAL A 376 -13.38 11.76 9.72
N ASP A 377 -12.77 12.82 10.25
CA ASP A 377 -12.65 14.11 9.56
C ASP A 377 -11.45 14.18 8.61
N LEU A 378 -10.37 13.44 8.94
CA LEU A 378 -9.13 13.46 8.17
C LEU A 378 -8.42 12.11 8.19
N VAL A 379 -7.80 11.76 7.07
CA VAL A 379 -6.94 10.57 6.97
C VAL A 379 -5.56 11.03 6.51
N LEU A 380 -4.53 10.69 7.27
CA LEU A 380 -3.12 10.89 6.95
C LEU A 380 -2.48 9.54 6.64
N THR A 381 -1.62 9.51 5.63
CA THR A 381 -0.80 8.34 5.34
C THR A 381 0.44 8.29 6.23
N THR A 382 1.06 7.12 6.37
CA THR A 382 2.36 6.97 7.03
C THR A 382 3.41 7.95 6.45
N ARG A 383 3.37 8.22 5.13
CA ARG A 383 4.26 9.18 4.48
C ARG A 383 3.95 10.63 4.83
N GLU A 384 2.70 10.97 5.10
CA GLU A 384 2.32 12.30 5.58
C GLU A 384 2.81 12.54 7.00
N ILE A 385 2.74 11.51 7.85
CA ILE A 385 3.27 11.58 9.22
C ILE A 385 4.79 11.73 9.24
N ASP A 386 5.54 11.00 8.40
CA ASP A 386 6.99 11.23 8.24
C ASP A 386 7.31 12.70 7.91
N ARG A 387 6.50 13.32 7.03
CA ARG A 387 6.67 14.74 6.69
C ARG A 387 6.33 15.66 7.85
N MET A 388 5.28 15.36 8.63
CA MET A 388 4.93 16.15 9.81
C MET A 388 5.99 16.06 10.91
N ILE A 389 6.50 14.87 11.20
CA ILE A 389 7.60 14.65 12.18
C ILE A 389 8.84 15.48 11.78
N ARG A 390 9.20 15.47 10.49
CA ARG A 390 10.31 16.27 9.97
C ARG A 390 10.04 17.77 10.04
N ALA A 391 8.83 18.20 9.73
CA ALA A 391 8.43 19.61 9.75
C ALA A 391 8.48 20.19 11.18
N GLU A 392 8.10 19.40 12.18
CA GLU A 392 8.20 19.76 13.60
C GLU A 392 9.59 19.52 14.20
N HIS A 393 10.59 19.17 13.37
CA HIS A 393 11.97 18.92 13.81
C HIS A 393 12.10 17.88 14.93
N ILE A 394 11.17 16.91 14.99
CA ILE A 394 11.17 15.87 16.01
C ILE A 394 12.20 14.81 15.65
N ILE A 395 13.08 14.50 16.59
CA ILE A 395 14.10 13.44 16.48
C ILE A 395 13.59 12.21 17.22
N PRO A 396 13.04 11.18 16.54
CA PRO A 396 12.38 10.11 17.26
C PRO A 396 13.33 9.15 17.96
N SER A 397 14.62 9.15 17.60
CA SER A 397 15.66 8.43 18.34
C SER A 397 15.83 8.92 19.79
N GLU A 398 15.45 10.16 20.08
CA GLU A 398 15.58 10.79 21.40
C GLU A 398 14.26 10.82 22.18
N LEU A 399 13.16 10.37 21.56
CA LEU A 399 11.86 10.27 22.18
C LEU A 399 11.84 9.11 23.18
N GLN A 400 11.39 9.40 24.41
CA GLN A 400 10.97 8.37 25.35
C GLN A 400 9.65 7.76 24.89
N GLU A 401 9.41 6.49 25.21
CA GLU A 401 8.17 5.83 24.85
C GLU A 401 7.03 6.33 25.73
N GLU A 402 5.88 6.57 25.11
CA GLU A 402 4.68 6.96 25.84
C GLU A 402 3.50 6.06 25.46
N GLU A 403 2.63 5.80 26.42
CA GLU A 403 1.43 4.98 26.22
C GLU A 403 0.32 5.74 25.52
N PHE A 404 -0.55 5.01 24.82
CA PHE A 404 -1.81 5.54 24.30
C PHE A 404 -2.72 6.05 25.41
N ASP A 405 -3.62 6.96 25.04
CA ASP A 405 -4.65 7.47 25.94
C ASP A 405 -5.76 6.43 26.17
N THR A 406 -6.41 6.47 27.33
CA THR A 406 -7.46 5.53 27.72
C THR A 406 -8.85 6.18 27.64
N PRO A 407 -9.94 5.43 27.35
CA PRO A 407 -9.99 3.97 27.23
C PRO A 407 -9.76 3.42 25.81
N LEU A 408 -9.79 4.27 24.77
CA LEU A 408 -9.76 3.83 23.37
C LEU A 408 -8.37 3.41 22.86
N GLY A 409 -7.33 3.46 23.70
CA GLY A 409 -5.97 3.02 23.37
C GLY A 409 -5.68 1.54 23.65
N ILE A 410 -6.66 0.79 24.17
CA ILE A 410 -6.48 -0.62 24.55
C ILE A 410 -6.90 -1.51 23.38
N GLY A 411 -5.99 -2.34 22.86
CA GLY A 411 -6.29 -3.33 21.83
C GLY A 411 -5.86 -4.73 22.24
N THR A 412 -6.56 -5.75 21.75
CA THR A 412 -6.15 -7.15 21.91
C THR A 412 -5.15 -7.57 20.84
N GLY A 413 -4.50 -8.72 21.04
CA GLY A 413 -3.67 -9.33 19.99
C GLY A 413 -4.45 -9.70 18.72
N ALA A 414 -5.78 -9.79 18.79
CA ALA A 414 -6.63 -10.00 17.62
C ALA A 414 -6.71 -8.74 16.75
N GLY A 415 -6.87 -7.56 17.37
CA GLY A 415 -6.77 -6.26 16.68
C GLY A 415 -5.40 -6.03 16.02
N VAL A 416 -4.30 -6.34 16.72
CA VAL A 416 -2.93 -6.11 16.21
C VAL A 416 -2.66 -6.80 14.87
N ILE A 417 -3.19 -8.02 14.67
CA ILE A 417 -2.91 -8.82 13.46
C ILE A 417 -3.72 -8.36 12.23
N PHE A 418 -4.68 -7.44 12.36
CA PHE A 418 -5.50 -6.93 11.24
C PHE A 418 -4.70 -6.40 10.07
N GLY A 419 -3.48 -5.88 10.32
CA GLY A 419 -2.61 -5.33 9.30
C GLY A 419 -1.98 -6.37 8.36
N ALA A 420 -2.12 -7.65 8.65
CA ALA A 420 -1.59 -8.75 7.84
C ALA A 420 -2.72 -9.58 7.21
N THR A 421 -2.48 -10.08 5.99
CA THR A 421 -3.44 -10.98 5.33
C THR A 421 -3.73 -12.22 6.17
N GLY A 422 -5.01 -12.48 6.43
CA GLY A 422 -5.50 -13.57 7.28
C GLY A 422 -5.70 -13.17 8.74
N GLY A 423 -5.26 -11.96 9.13
CA GLY A 423 -5.40 -11.48 10.49
C GLY A 423 -6.84 -11.21 10.89
N VAL A 424 -7.65 -10.65 9.98
CA VAL A 424 -9.09 -10.40 10.23
C VAL A 424 -9.84 -11.72 10.37
N MET A 425 -9.57 -12.68 9.48
CA MET A 425 -10.15 -14.02 9.52
C MET A 425 -9.78 -14.73 10.82
N GLU A 426 -8.51 -14.72 11.21
CA GLU A 426 -8.06 -15.33 12.47
C GLU A 426 -8.73 -14.67 13.68
N ALA A 427 -8.81 -13.35 13.72
CA ALA A 427 -9.45 -12.60 14.80
C ALA A 427 -10.95 -12.92 14.90
N ALA A 428 -11.66 -12.95 13.77
CA ALA A 428 -13.08 -13.29 13.72
C ALA A 428 -13.36 -14.73 14.16
N LEU A 429 -12.54 -15.69 13.71
CA LEU A 429 -12.67 -17.09 14.10
C LEU A 429 -12.40 -17.32 15.59
N ARG A 430 -11.46 -16.58 16.19
CA ARG A 430 -11.20 -16.65 17.64
C ARG A 430 -12.43 -16.23 18.45
N THR A 431 -13.05 -15.11 18.08
CA THR A 431 -14.25 -14.62 18.76
C THR A 431 -15.44 -15.53 18.50
N ALA A 432 -15.65 -15.97 17.26
CA ALA A 432 -16.73 -16.91 16.92
C ALA A 432 -16.59 -18.23 17.71
N TYR A 433 -15.37 -18.77 17.84
CA TYR A 433 -15.11 -19.97 18.63
C TYR A 433 -15.45 -19.76 20.11
N TYR A 434 -15.02 -18.64 20.70
CA TYR A 434 -15.33 -18.32 22.09
C TYR A 434 -16.83 -18.18 22.34
N LEU A 435 -17.55 -17.47 21.45
CA LEU A 435 -19.00 -17.26 21.57
C LEU A 435 -19.80 -18.57 21.48
N VAL A 436 -19.32 -19.56 20.73
CA VAL A 436 -19.99 -20.86 20.59
C VAL A 436 -19.61 -21.84 21.71
N THR A 437 -18.34 -21.87 22.12
CA THR A 437 -17.80 -22.90 23.02
C THR A 437 -17.68 -22.45 24.48
N GLY A 438 -17.70 -21.14 24.74
CA GLY A 438 -17.42 -20.56 26.05
C GLY A 438 -15.94 -20.64 26.46
N GLN A 439 -15.04 -21.08 25.59
CA GLN A 439 -13.61 -21.22 25.86
C GLN A 439 -12.76 -20.58 24.77
N ASN A 440 -11.59 -20.07 25.16
CA ASN A 440 -10.65 -19.52 24.18
C ASN A 440 -9.98 -20.67 23.40
N PRO A 441 -9.85 -20.53 22.06
CA PRO A 441 -9.12 -21.52 21.27
C PRO A 441 -7.62 -21.45 21.57
N SER A 442 -6.88 -22.51 21.21
CA SER A 442 -5.41 -22.50 21.30
C SER A 442 -4.82 -21.38 20.43
N PRO A 443 -3.67 -20.79 20.80
CA PRO A 443 -3.04 -19.68 20.05
C PRO A 443 -2.81 -19.95 18.54
N ASP A 444 -2.64 -21.23 18.17
CA ASP A 444 -2.38 -21.65 16.78
C ASP A 444 -3.57 -22.36 16.12
N ALA A 445 -4.76 -22.29 16.72
CA ALA A 445 -5.96 -22.96 16.20
C ALA A 445 -6.27 -22.61 14.74
N PHE A 446 -5.93 -21.38 14.33
CA PHE A 446 -6.23 -20.85 12.99
C PHE A 446 -4.97 -20.51 12.18
N GLN A 447 -3.81 -21.10 12.51
CA GLN A 447 -2.55 -20.78 11.80
C GLN A 447 -2.60 -20.99 10.28
N GLN A 448 -3.50 -21.84 9.78
CA GLN A 448 -3.67 -22.15 8.35
C GLN A 448 -4.09 -20.93 7.50
N VAL A 449 -4.64 -19.88 8.12
CA VAL A 449 -5.00 -18.66 7.40
C VAL A 449 -3.85 -17.64 7.33
N ARG A 450 -2.74 -17.88 8.04
CA ARG A 450 -1.54 -17.04 8.03
C ARG A 450 -0.71 -17.28 6.75
N GLY A 451 0.25 -16.40 6.48
CA GLY A 451 1.21 -16.55 5.37
C GLY A 451 0.92 -15.68 4.15
N MET A 452 1.85 -15.69 3.19
CA MET A 452 1.89 -14.75 2.06
C MET A 452 1.25 -15.27 0.77
N ASP A 453 0.70 -16.48 0.79
CA ASP A 453 0.03 -17.03 -0.38
C ASP A 453 -1.18 -16.17 -0.77
N GLY A 454 -1.31 -15.92 -2.07
CA GLY A 454 -2.31 -15.00 -2.61
C GLY A 454 -3.76 -15.45 -2.41
N TRP A 455 -3.99 -16.75 -2.25
CA TRP A 455 -5.28 -17.37 -1.96
C TRP A 455 -5.03 -18.58 -1.05
N LYS A 456 -5.58 -18.53 0.17
CA LYS A 456 -5.51 -19.56 1.20
C LYS A 456 -6.91 -20.09 1.50
N GLU A 457 -7.02 -21.38 1.79
CA GLU A 457 -8.27 -22.05 2.12
C GLU A 457 -8.06 -22.89 3.37
N ALA A 458 -9.05 -22.92 4.26
CA ALA A 458 -9.04 -23.75 5.44
C ALA A 458 -10.46 -24.18 5.81
N THR A 459 -10.59 -25.28 6.53
CA THR A 459 -11.85 -25.71 7.13
C THR A 459 -11.60 -25.96 8.60
N PHE A 460 -12.39 -25.31 9.45
CA PHE A 460 -12.28 -25.42 10.89
C PHE A 460 -13.58 -26.00 11.47
N ASP A 461 -13.44 -26.86 12.48
CA ASP A 461 -14.57 -27.35 13.25
C ASP A 461 -14.80 -26.42 14.45
N ILE A 462 -15.98 -25.79 14.50
CA ILE A 462 -16.42 -24.97 15.63
C ILE A 462 -17.63 -25.68 16.25
N SER A 463 -17.39 -26.44 17.33
CA SER A 463 -18.42 -27.15 18.09
C SER A 463 -19.31 -28.08 17.24
N GLY A 464 -18.70 -28.84 16.34
CA GLY A 464 -19.37 -29.78 15.44
C GLY A 464 -19.87 -29.16 14.13
N THR A 465 -19.70 -27.84 13.94
CA THR A 465 -20.04 -27.16 12.68
C THR A 465 -18.78 -26.91 11.87
N LEU A 466 -18.71 -27.50 10.68
CA LEU A 466 -17.62 -27.26 9.73
C LEU A 466 -17.78 -25.89 9.08
N VAL A 467 -16.81 -25.00 9.33
CA VAL A 467 -16.73 -23.65 8.78
C VAL A 467 -15.61 -23.61 7.74
N ARG A 468 -16.00 -23.43 6.47
CA ARG A 468 -15.07 -23.30 5.34
C ARG A 468 -14.72 -21.84 5.14
N VAL A 469 -13.44 -21.52 5.19
CA VAL A 469 -12.96 -20.14 5.04
C VAL A 469 -11.97 -19.99 3.91
N ALA A 470 -11.92 -18.78 3.33
CA ALA A 470 -10.86 -18.39 2.43
C ALA A 470 -10.29 -17.02 2.82
N VAL A 471 -8.99 -16.85 2.58
CA VAL A 471 -8.30 -15.57 2.71
C VAL A 471 -7.63 -15.27 1.39
N VAL A 472 -7.92 -14.11 0.81
CA VAL A 472 -7.34 -13.71 -0.47
C VAL A 472 -6.69 -12.33 -0.35
N SER A 473 -5.47 -12.21 -0.87
CA SER A 473 -4.72 -10.95 -0.91
C SER A 473 -4.36 -10.58 -2.35
N GLY A 474 -4.56 -9.30 -2.69
CA GLY A 474 -4.41 -8.79 -4.05
C GLY A 474 -5.65 -9.01 -4.92
N LEU A 475 -6.11 -7.95 -5.57
CA LEU A 475 -7.35 -7.97 -6.37
C LEU A 475 -7.30 -8.94 -7.57
N GLY A 476 -6.11 -9.23 -8.11
CA GLY A 476 -5.95 -10.25 -9.15
C GLY A 476 -6.31 -11.66 -8.64
N ASN A 477 -5.97 -11.98 -7.39
CA ASN A 477 -6.36 -13.24 -6.76
C ASN A 477 -7.82 -13.22 -6.34
N THR A 478 -8.31 -12.09 -5.82
CA THR A 478 -9.75 -11.90 -5.53
C THR A 478 -10.61 -12.18 -6.76
N ARG A 479 -10.19 -11.70 -7.94
CA ARG A 479 -10.88 -11.96 -9.20
C ARG A 479 -10.93 -13.45 -9.55
N LYS A 480 -9.86 -14.19 -9.29
CA LYS A 480 -9.80 -15.66 -9.50
C LYS A 480 -10.75 -16.37 -8.53
N LEU A 481 -10.73 -15.99 -7.24
CA LEU A 481 -11.60 -16.53 -6.21
C LEU A 481 -13.08 -16.33 -6.55
N ILE A 482 -13.51 -15.11 -6.85
CA ILE A 482 -14.91 -14.81 -7.20
C ILE A 482 -15.37 -15.60 -8.42
N ARG A 483 -14.52 -15.71 -9.45
CA ARG A 483 -14.82 -16.54 -10.63
C ARG A 483 -14.95 -18.02 -10.28
N ALA A 484 -14.16 -18.52 -9.33
CA ALA A 484 -14.27 -19.91 -8.87
C ALA A 484 -15.56 -20.14 -8.08
N ILE A 485 -15.93 -19.22 -7.18
CA ILE A 485 -17.21 -19.23 -6.43
C ILE A 485 -18.40 -19.21 -7.40
N ARG A 486 -18.43 -18.29 -8.36
CA ARG A 486 -19.53 -18.20 -9.36
C ARG A 486 -19.66 -19.43 -10.25
N ARG A 487 -18.56 -20.14 -10.48
CA ARG A 487 -18.55 -21.38 -11.27
C ARG A 487 -18.86 -22.61 -10.42
N ASN A 488 -19.23 -22.44 -9.15
CA ASN A 488 -19.46 -23.52 -8.19
C ASN A 488 -18.27 -24.48 -8.07
N LYS A 489 -17.03 -24.00 -8.30
CA LYS A 489 -15.81 -24.82 -8.15
C LYS A 489 -15.35 -24.90 -6.70
N VAL A 490 -15.68 -23.88 -5.91
CA VAL A 490 -15.35 -23.75 -4.50
C VAL A 490 -16.55 -23.15 -3.78
N GLN A 491 -16.68 -23.43 -2.48
CA GLN A 491 -17.74 -22.91 -1.63
C GLN A 491 -17.15 -22.59 -0.25
N TYR A 492 -17.48 -21.40 0.26
CA TYR A 492 -17.02 -20.95 1.57
C TYR A 492 -18.19 -20.37 2.34
N ASP A 493 -18.04 -20.35 3.65
CA ASP A 493 -18.96 -19.72 4.58
C ASP A 493 -18.45 -18.30 4.93
N PHE A 494 -17.13 -18.11 5.07
CA PHE A 494 -16.57 -16.79 5.35
C PHE A 494 -15.30 -16.50 4.53
N VAL A 495 -15.20 -15.31 3.95
CA VAL A 495 -14.08 -14.92 3.09
C VAL A 495 -13.51 -13.55 3.47
N GLU A 496 -12.23 -13.54 3.84
CA GLU A 496 -11.45 -12.31 4.00
C GLU A 496 -10.86 -11.87 2.66
N VAL A 497 -11.01 -10.59 2.34
CA VAL A 497 -10.43 -10.00 1.13
C VAL A 497 -9.63 -8.74 1.46
N MET A 498 -8.33 -8.79 1.17
CA MET A 498 -7.44 -7.62 1.20
C MET A 498 -7.02 -7.22 -0.21
N ALA A 499 -7.22 -5.96 -0.57
CA ALA A 499 -6.89 -5.46 -1.91
C ALA A 499 -5.37 -5.40 -2.16
N CYS A 500 -4.57 -5.18 -1.12
CA CYS A 500 -3.12 -5.12 -1.21
C CYS A 500 -2.50 -6.52 -0.99
N PRO A 501 -1.51 -6.94 -1.79
CA PRO A 501 -0.77 -8.18 -1.51
C PRO A 501 -0.08 -8.08 -0.15
N GLY A 502 -0.26 -9.07 0.70
CA GLY A 502 0.27 -9.10 2.07
C GLY A 502 -0.65 -8.51 3.15
N GLY A 503 -1.70 -7.76 2.77
CA GLY A 503 -2.55 -7.00 3.72
C GLY A 503 -2.70 -5.55 3.27
#